data_AF-A0A0G1C6J1-F1
#
_entry.id   AF-A0A0G1C6J1-F1
#
_cell.length_a   1.000
_cell.length_b   1.000
_cell.length_c   1.000
_cell.angle_alpha   90.00
_cell.angle_beta   90.00
_cell.angle_gamma   90.00
#
_symmetry.space_group_name_H-M   'P 1'
#
loop_
_entity.id
_entity.type
_entity.pdbx_description
1 polymer ?
#
loop_
_entity_poly.entity_id
_entity_poly.type
_entity_poly.pdbx_seq_one_letter_code
_entity_poly.pdbx_strand_id
1 'polypeptide(L)'
;MLTSRQKQIRDFVKKIIKKNSVAPSEREIARHFRLSASTMHEHLETLRGKGYLQKARGRARSIRVIEPSNENLVRIPLLGRIAAGQPIEAIEDKETIVISQSKLPFSKGNYYALRVSGNSMVDENINNGDIVLIKEQKTAENGQKVVALIDNQEATLKRYYRERGHIRLQPANKDYAPIIIKNGRDFAIQGIALSVIQEEKPVATALPEHKRTEIERFAKLPLNQIICGDAVRIMQQMPEDSIDLTVTSPPYDELRNYNGYIFDFEGIAKNLFRITKKGGVVVWVVGDQTIKGDETGTSFRHALYFKQVGFNLFDTMIYLKPPRGAVGNNNTYWQTFEYMFVFSKGKPKTINLIKDRENKDERKGDTGTKRMYDGTLLKLNRAGYAKYGRRTNVWEYLIGKGHSASDKIAYEHPAIFPEKLAQDHILSWSKKGDIVFDPFMGSGTTAKMAILNNRKYIGSELSREYCEIAKKRIECL
;
A
#
# COMPACT_ATOMS: atom_id res chain seq x y z
N MET A 1 -15.43 9.28 -34.81
CA MET A 1 -16.22 10.53 -34.94
C MET A 1 -17.71 10.26 -34.64
N LEU A 2 -18.42 11.22 -34.02
CA LEU A 2 -19.87 11.16 -33.80
C LEU A 2 -20.64 11.78 -34.98
N THR A 3 -21.76 11.19 -35.36
CA THR A 3 -22.69 11.85 -36.31
C THR A 3 -23.41 13.02 -35.63
N SER A 4 -23.98 13.93 -36.42
CA SER A 4 -24.79 15.05 -35.89
C SER A 4 -25.88 14.57 -34.94
N ARG A 5 -26.58 13.49 -35.33
CA ARG A 5 -27.65 12.89 -34.51
C ARG A 5 -27.12 12.27 -33.20
N GLN A 6 -25.99 11.58 -33.24
CA GLN A 6 -25.34 11.00 -32.05
C GLN A 6 -24.88 12.09 -31.08
N LYS A 7 -24.35 13.21 -31.58
CA LYS A 7 -23.97 14.37 -30.78
C LYS A 7 -25.18 14.99 -30.09
N GLN A 8 -26.28 15.21 -30.81
CA GLN A 8 -27.54 15.72 -30.26
C GLN A 8 -28.08 14.81 -29.14
N ILE A 9 -28.08 13.48 -29.34
CA ILE A 9 -28.54 12.52 -28.33
C ILE A 9 -27.67 12.57 -27.07
N ARG A 10 -26.34 12.55 -27.22
CA ARG A 10 -25.39 12.67 -26.09
C ARG A 10 -25.60 13.98 -25.31
N ASP A 11 -25.70 15.10 -26.02
CA ASP A 11 -25.81 16.43 -25.41
C ASP A 11 -27.16 16.59 -24.69
N PHE A 12 -28.23 16.00 -25.22
CA PHE A 12 -29.53 15.92 -24.54
C PHE A 12 -29.43 15.13 -23.24
N VAL A 13 -28.82 13.94 -23.25
CA VAL A 13 -28.61 13.12 -22.04
C VAL A 13 -27.79 13.90 -21.00
N LYS A 14 -26.71 14.57 -21.43
CA LYS A 14 -25.87 15.43 -20.57
C LYS A 14 -26.70 16.55 -19.92
N LYS A 15 -27.55 17.22 -20.71
CA LYS A 15 -28.42 18.30 -20.24
C LYS A 15 -29.42 17.84 -19.19
N ILE A 16 -30.05 16.67 -19.38
CA ILE A 16 -31.03 16.13 -18.42
C ILE A 16 -30.35 15.70 -17.12
N ILE A 17 -29.21 15.01 -17.19
CA ILE A 17 -28.43 14.63 -16.00
C ILE A 17 -28.05 15.87 -15.19
N LYS A 18 -27.56 16.94 -15.86
CA LYS A 18 -27.18 18.19 -15.20
C LYS A 18 -28.39 18.91 -14.56
N LYS A 19 -29.56 18.83 -15.17
CA LYS A 19 -30.77 19.53 -14.69
C LYS A 19 -31.46 18.82 -13.54
N ASN A 20 -31.57 17.49 -13.60
CA ASN A 20 -32.44 16.72 -12.73
C ASN A 20 -31.68 15.79 -11.77
N SER A 21 -30.34 15.75 -11.82
CA SER A 21 -29.47 14.80 -11.09
C SER A 21 -29.82 13.32 -11.31
N VAL A 22 -30.65 13.02 -12.32
CA VAL A 22 -31.14 11.67 -12.65
C VAL A 22 -31.03 11.50 -14.17
N ALA A 23 -30.48 10.36 -14.60
CA ALA A 23 -30.34 10.07 -16.02
C ALA A 23 -31.70 9.74 -16.65
N PRO A 24 -31.98 10.21 -17.89
CA PRO A 24 -33.19 9.84 -18.59
C PRO A 24 -33.20 8.34 -18.93
N SER A 25 -34.37 7.74 -18.92
CA SER A 25 -34.59 6.40 -19.46
C SER A 25 -34.55 6.41 -20.99
N GLU A 26 -34.24 5.25 -21.56
CA GLU A 26 -34.18 5.06 -23.01
C GLU A 26 -35.49 5.44 -23.72
N ARG A 27 -36.64 5.16 -23.08
CA ARG A 27 -37.97 5.55 -23.58
C ARG A 27 -38.19 7.07 -23.56
N GLU A 28 -37.69 7.78 -22.56
CA GLU A 28 -37.76 9.24 -22.49
C GLU A 28 -36.90 9.90 -23.58
N ILE A 29 -35.70 9.35 -23.84
CA ILE A 29 -34.83 9.81 -24.92
C ILE A 29 -35.49 9.54 -26.28
N ALA A 30 -36.01 8.33 -26.51
CA ALA A 30 -36.70 7.96 -27.74
C ALA A 30 -37.90 8.89 -28.04
N ARG A 31 -38.71 9.19 -27.01
CA ARG A 31 -39.85 10.10 -27.12
C ARG A 31 -39.42 11.52 -27.49
N HIS A 32 -38.35 12.04 -26.88
CA HIS A 32 -37.84 13.38 -27.18
C HIS A 32 -37.39 13.51 -28.65
N PHE A 33 -36.67 12.50 -29.15
CA PHE A 33 -36.16 12.50 -30.52
C PHE A 33 -37.16 12.00 -31.57
N ARG A 34 -38.38 11.63 -31.16
CA ARG A 34 -39.43 11.02 -32.00
C ARG A 34 -38.92 9.80 -32.77
N LEU A 35 -38.17 8.93 -32.07
CA LEU A 35 -37.61 7.69 -32.62
C LEU A 35 -38.24 6.47 -31.96
N SER A 36 -38.21 5.34 -32.65
CA SER A 36 -38.58 4.05 -32.05
C SER A 36 -37.62 3.68 -30.91
N ALA A 37 -38.09 2.87 -29.96
CA ALA A 37 -37.23 2.38 -28.87
C ALA A 37 -36.02 1.60 -29.42
N SER A 38 -36.21 0.79 -30.46
CA SER A 38 -35.15 0.01 -31.10
C SER A 38 -34.09 0.89 -31.77
N THR A 39 -34.50 1.93 -32.49
CA THR A 39 -33.57 2.89 -33.12
C THR A 39 -32.81 3.71 -32.07
N MET A 40 -33.46 4.07 -30.97
CA MET A 40 -32.79 4.75 -29.86
C MET A 40 -31.79 3.83 -29.17
N HIS A 41 -32.13 2.56 -28.99
CA HIS A 41 -31.23 1.54 -28.46
C HIS A 41 -29.94 1.47 -29.28
N GLU A 42 -30.07 1.37 -30.60
CA GLU A 42 -28.94 1.31 -31.53
C GLU A 42 -28.03 2.55 -31.45
N HIS A 43 -28.62 3.75 -31.36
CA HIS A 43 -27.85 4.98 -31.19
C HIS A 43 -27.10 5.03 -29.86
N LEU A 44 -27.73 4.59 -28.75
CA LEU A 44 -27.10 4.56 -27.44
C LEU A 44 -25.99 3.49 -27.35
N GLU A 45 -26.22 2.32 -27.94
CA GLU A 45 -25.20 1.26 -28.03
C GLU A 45 -24.02 1.69 -28.90
N THR A 46 -24.27 2.40 -30.01
CA THR A 46 -23.20 2.98 -30.83
C THR A 46 -22.40 4.03 -30.07
N LEU A 47 -23.08 4.92 -29.33
CA LEU A 47 -22.43 5.92 -28.47
C LEU A 47 -21.61 5.27 -27.35
N ARG A 48 -22.10 4.14 -26.81
CA ARG A 48 -21.38 3.32 -25.81
C ARG A 48 -20.16 2.65 -26.41
N GLY A 49 -20.29 2.01 -27.57
CA GLY A 49 -19.19 1.38 -28.29
C GLY A 49 -18.10 2.39 -28.69
N LYS A 50 -18.48 3.66 -28.93
CA LYS A 50 -17.55 4.76 -29.19
C LYS A 50 -16.99 5.42 -27.91
N GLY A 51 -17.34 4.94 -26.73
CA GLY A 51 -16.81 5.45 -25.45
C GLY A 51 -17.39 6.79 -24.99
N TYR A 52 -18.51 7.26 -25.55
CA TYR A 52 -19.14 8.54 -25.17
C TYR A 52 -20.25 8.37 -24.13
N LEU A 53 -20.73 7.16 -23.91
CA LEU A 53 -21.74 6.82 -22.89
C LEU A 53 -21.33 5.54 -22.15
N GLN A 54 -21.76 5.41 -20.90
CA GLN A 54 -21.70 4.17 -20.12
C GLN A 54 -23.08 3.88 -19.55
N LYS A 55 -23.48 2.62 -19.48
CA LYS A 55 -24.77 2.19 -18.91
C LYS A 55 -24.56 0.91 -18.12
N ALA A 56 -25.07 0.84 -16.89
CA ALA A 56 -25.03 -0.40 -16.11
C ALA A 56 -26.08 -1.37 -16.68
N ARG A 57 -25.66 -2.61 -17.00
CA ARG A 57 -26.58 -3.66 -17.48
C ARG A 57 -27.71 -3.88 -16.47
N GLY A 58 -28.94 -4.00 -16.96
CA GLY A 58 -30.13 -4.34 -16.15
C GLY A 58 -30.68 -3.22 -15.25
N ARG A 59 -30.09 -2.01 -15.22
CA ARG A 59 -30.59 -0.89 -14.42
C ARG A 59 -31.17 0.23 -15.27
N ALA A 60 -32.44 0.57 -15.02
CA ALA A 60 -33.05 1.79 -15.55
C ALA A 60 -32.29 3.03 -15.06
N ARG A 61 -32.21 4.08 -15.90
CA ARG A 61 -31.61 5.39 -15.54
C ARG A 61 -30.14 5.33 -15.08
N SER A 62 -29.35 4.42 -15.65
CA SER A 62 -27.93 4.23 -15.33
C SER A 62 -26.96 4.82 -16.38
N ILE A 63 -27.48 5.62 -17.33
CA ILE A 63 -26.67 6.20 -18.40
C ILE A 63 -25.79 7.32 -17.82
N ARG A 64 -24.48 7.23 -18.06
CA ARG A 64 -23.48 8.26 -17.78
C ARG A 64 -22.88 8.76 -19.08
N VAL A 65 -22.63 10.06 -19.17
CA VAL A 65 -21.91 10.65 -20.31
C VAL A 65 -20.42 10.65 -20.00
N ILE A 66 -19.64 10.08 -20.91
CA ILE A 66 -18.17 10.10 -20.84
C ILE A 66 -17.70 11.15 -21.84
N GLU A 67 -16.85 12.06 -21.37
CA GLU A 67 -16.10 12.95 -22.24
C GLU A 67 -14.75 12.30 -22.52
N PRO A 68 -14.45 11.88 -23.76
CA PRO A 68 -13.09 11.51 -24.09
C PRO A 68 -12.22 12.78 -23.98
N SER A 69 -11.33 12.80 -22.99
CA SER A 69 -10.29 13.82 -22.87
C SER A 69 -9.35 13.71 -24.07
N ASN A 70 -9.28 14.75 -24.89
CA ASN A 70 -8.26 14.94 -25.94
C ASN A 70 -6.90 15.31 -25.32
N GLU A 71 -6.46 14.59 -24.30
CA GLU A 71 -5.09 14.75 -23.81
C GLU A 71 -4.19 13.80 -24.59
N ASN A 72 -3.34 14.37 -25.46
CA ASN A 72 -2.24 13.62 -26.05
C ASN A 72 -1.30 13.22 -24.90
N LEU A 73 -1.27 11.93 -24.58
CA LEU A 73 -0.39 11.38 -23.56
C LEU A 73 0.97 11.05 -24.17
N VAL A 74 2.04 11.40 -23.46
CA VAL A 74 3.42 11.12 -23.85
C VAL A 74 4.04 10.18 -22.83
N ARG A 75 4.80 9.19 -23.31
CA ARG A 75 5.60 8.30 -22.47
C ARG A 75 7.01 8.84 -22.34
N ILE A 76 7.44 9.11 -21.13
CA ILE A 76 8.78 9.62 -20.81
C ILE A 76 9.57 8.52 -20.11
N PRO A 77 10.79 8.16 -20.56
CA PRO A 77 11.60 7.14 -19.91
C PRO A 77 12.05 7.59 -18.50
N LEU A 78 11.88 6.71 -17.51
CA LEU A 78 12.42 6.87 -16.16
C LEU A 78 13.80 6.21 -16.11
N LEU A 79 14.87 7.01 -16.13
CA LEU A 79 16.25 6.53 -16.28
C LEU A 79 16.95 6.18 -14.95
N GLY A 80 16.20 6.06 -13.85
CA GLY A 80 16.72 5.64 -12.55
C GLY A 80 16.58 6.69 -11.45
N ARG A 81 17.47 6.63 -10.45
CA ARG A 81 17.46 7.50 -9.26
C ARG A 81 18.59 8.53 -9.30
N ILE A 82 18.35 9.72 -8.74
CA ILE A 82 19.33 10.80 -8.66
C ILE A 82 19.63 11.19 -7.21
N ALA A 83 20.81 10.77 -6.74
CA ALA A 83 21.66 11.28 -5.65
C ALA A 83 22.60 10.19 -5.08
N ALA A 84 23.15 9.30 -5.93
CA ALA A 84 24.06 8.24 -5.51
C ALA A 84 25.24 8.11 -6.50
N GLY A 85 26.45 7.85 -5.95
CA GLY A 85 27.76 7.89 -6.60
C GLY A 85 28.10 6.76 -7.59
N GLN A 86 27.21 6.47 -8.53
CA GLN A 86 27.56 5.76 -9.78
C GLN A 86 26.90 6.44 -10.99
N PRO A 87 27.52 6.38 -12.19
CA PRO A 87 27.01 7.08 -13.37
C PRO A 87 25.66 6.49 -13.80
N ILE A 88 24.84 7.32 -14.45
CA ILE A 88 23.57 6.89 -15.05
C ILE A 88 23.91 5.98 -16.24
N GLU A 89 24.03 4.68 -16.01
CA GLU A 89 24.12 3.70 -17.09
C GLU A 89 22.75 3.54 -17.75
N ALA A 90 22.75 3.42 -19.08
CA ALA A 90 21.56 3.19 -19.87
C ALA A 90 21.06 1.75 -19.61
N ILE A 91 20.20 1.57 -18.61
CA ILE A 91 19.51 0.30 -18.38
C ILE A 91 18.45 0.14 -19.49
N GLU A 92 18.54 -0.93 -20.28
CA GLU A 92 17.68 -1.20 -21.46
C GLU A 92 16.20 -1.49 -21.12
N ASP A 93 15.87 -1.59 -19.83
CA ASP A 93 14.52 -1.83 -19.34
C ASP A 93 13.77 -0.52 -19.08
N LYS A 94 13.04 -0.04 -20.09
CA LYS A 94 12.38 1.27 -20.10
C LYS A 94 11.13 1.28 -19.22
N GLU A 95 11.28 1.47 -17.91
CA GLU A 95 10.21 2.07 -17.11
C GLU A 95 9.86 3.43 -17.74
N THR A 96 8.57 3.71 -17.94
CA THR A 96 8.12 4.98 -18.50
C THR A 96 7.02 5.55 -17.62
N ILE A 97 7.05 6.87 -17.44
CA ILE A 97 5.94 7.61 -16.85
C ILE A 97 5.07 8.17 -17.97
N VAL A 98 3.76 8.23 -17.74
CA VAL A 98 2.80 8.81 -18.68
C VAL A 98 2.43 10.20 -18.18
N ILE A 99 2.66 11.21 -19.01
CA ILE A 99 2.25 12.59 -18.71
C ILE A 99 1.47 13.20 -19.87
N SER A 100 0.60 14.15 -19.57
CA SER A 100 -0.07 14.97 -20.58
C SER A 100 0.95 15.79 -21.36
N GLN A 101 0.84 15.84 -22.69
CA GLN A 101 1.69 16.68 -23.57
C GLN A 101 1.68 18.15 -23.15
N SER A 102 0.60 18.62 -22.52
CA SER A 102 0.48 19.98 -21.97
C SER A 102 1.48 20.29 -20.86
N LYS A 103 2.02 19.27 -20.17
CA LYS A 103 3.05 19.43 -19.13
C LYS A 103 4.46 19.57 -19.69
N LEU A 104 4.64 19.36 -21.00
CA LEU A 104 5.92 19.57 -21.68
C LEU A 104 5.98 21.01 -22.19
N PRO A 105 6.95 21.83 -21.77
CA PRO A 105 7.04 23.23 -22.21
C PRO A 105 7.27 23.37 -23.72
N PHE A 106 7.81 22.32 -24.38
CA PHE A 106 8.02 22.29 -25.83
C PHE A 106 7.68 20.92 -26.42
N SER A 107 7.02 20.90 -27.57
CA SER A 107 6.63 19.67 -28.30
C SER A 107 7.81 18.93 -28.95
N LYS A 108 8.98 19.58 -29.07
CA LYS A 108 10.23 19.00 -29.58
C LYS A 108 11.30 19.01 -28.49
N GLY A 109 11.95 17.87 -28.26
CA GLY A 109 13.05 17.70 -27.31
C GLY A 109 13.13 16.27 -26.76
N ASN A 110 14.33 15.84 -26.38
CA ASN A 110 14.49 14.60 -25.62
C ASN A 110 14.25 14.89 -24.14
N TYR A 111 13.36 14.09 -23.54
CA TYR A 111 13.00 14.21 -22.14
C TYR A 111 13.17 12.86 -21.48
N TYR A 112 13.59 12.91 -20.22
CA TYR A 112 13.66 11.73 -19.36
C TYR A 112 13.28 12.13 -17.94
N ALA A 113 12.98 11.16 -17.12
CA ALA A 113 12.65 11.35 -15.72
C ALA A 113 13.68 10.68 -14.83
N LEU A 114 13.88 11.23 -13.64
CA LEU A 114 14.71 10.63 -12.59
C LEU A 114 13.95 10.70 -11.27
N ARG A 115 14.09 9.66 -10.45
CA ARG A 115 13.53 9.63 -9.09
C ARG A 115 14.54 10.19 -8.09
N VAL A 116 14.16 11.20 -7.33
CA VAL A 116 15.03 11.87 -6.36
C VAL A 116 15.36 10.93 -5.21
N SER A 117 16.63 10.90 -4.83
CA SER A 117 17.13 10.29 -3.60
C SER A 117 17.74 11.40 -2.73
N GLY A 118 17.50 11.40 -1.42
CA GLY A 118 18.02 12.41 -0.49
C GLY A 118 17.32 13.77 -0.52
N ASN A 119 17.80 14.67 0.35
CA ASN A 119 17.08 15.89 0.74
C ASN A 119 17.78 17.20 0.32
N SER A 120 18.78 17.15 -0.55
CA SER A 120 19.62 18.33 -0.87
C SER A 120 18.91 19.46 -1.64
N MET A 121 17.65 19.25 -2.04
CA MET A 121 16.87 20.19 -2.87
C MET A 121 15.47 20.47 -2.27
N VAL A 122 15.24 20.19 -0.98
CA VAL A 122 13.93 20.32 -0.33
C VAL A 122 13.39 21.75 -0.34
N ASP A 123 14.25 22.77 -0.25
CA ASP A 123 13.83 24.18 -0.28
C ASP A 123 13.32 24.61 -1.67
N GLU A 124 13.51 23.77 -2.69
CA GLU A 124 12.94 23.92 -4.04
C GLU A 124 11.66 23.08 -4.25
N ASN A 125 11.08 22.55 -3.17
CA ASN A 125 10.00 21.57 -3.19
C ASN A 125 10.36 20.30 -3.98
N ILE A 126 11.63 19.87 -3.91
CA ILE A 126 12.11 18.61 -4.49
C ILE A 126 12.48 17.69 -3.33
N ASN A 127 11.57 16.78 -2.98
CA ASN A 127 11.69 15.90 -1.84
C ASN A 127 12.24 14.53 -2.25
N ASN A 128 12.82 13.81 -1.30
CA ASN A 128 13.21 12.42 -1.49
C ASN A 128 12.01 11.57 -1.96
N GLY A 129 12.17 10.85 -3.08
CA GLY A 129 11.14 10.01 -3.70
C GLY A 129 10.38 10.66 -4.86
N ASP A 130 10.47 11.99 -5.01
CA ASP A 130 9.82 12.73 -6.10
C ASP A 130 10.37 12.31 -7.47
N ILE A 131 9.57 12.45 -8.54
CA ILE A 131 10.03 12.26 -9.91
C ILE A 131 10.26 13.63 -10.54
N VAL A 132 11.45 13.85 -11.10
CA VAL A 132 11.80 15.11 -11.76
C VAL A 132 11.85 14.88 -13.26
N LEU A 133 11.15 15.74 -14.00
CA LEU A 133 11.24 15.79 -15.45
C LEU A 133 12.48 16.56 -15.88
N ILE A 134 13.32 15.92 -16.68
CA ILE A 134 14.56 16.45 -17.20
C ILE A 134 14.45 16.63 -18.70
N LYS A 135 14.86 17.80 -19.20
CA LYS A 135 15.14 18.00 -20.62
C LYS A 135 16.61 17.73 -20.86
N GLU A 136 16.92 16.79 -21.75
CA GLU A 136 18.29 16.46 -22.12
C GLU A 136 18.94 17.64 -22.84
N GLN A 137 20.04 18.15 -22.28
CA GLN A 137 20.86 19.20 -22.88
C GLN A 137 22.21 19.30 -22.18
N LYS A 138 23.21 19.84 -22.87
CA LYS A 138 24.62 19.92 -22.40
C LYS A 138 25.00 21.26 -21.78
N THR A 139 24.08 22.22 -21.76
CA THR A 139 24.31 23.59 -21.28
C THR A 139 23.21 24.01 -20.33
N ALA A 140 23.51 24.95 -19.44
CA ALA A 140 22.54 25.57 -18.53
C ALA A 140 22.95 27.02 -18.22
N GLU A 141 21.97 27.84 -17.88
CA GLU A 141 22.15 29.20 -17.38
C GLU A 141 22.31 29.22 -15.85
N ASN A 142 22.94 30.27 -15.33
CA ASN A 142 23.10 30.45 -13.89
C ASN A 142 21.74 30.47 -13.18
N GLY A 143 21.63 29.72 -12.09
CA GLY A 143 20.42 29.53 -11.32
C GLY A 143 19.55 28.35 -11.79
N GLN A 144 19.75 27.78 -12.97
CA GLN A 144 18.97 26.63 -13.42
C GLN A 144 19.28 25.37 -12.59
N LYS A 145 18.27 24.52 -12.39
CA LYS A 145 18.42 23.22 -11.75
C LYS A 145 18.93 22.23 -12.80
N VAL A 146 20.07 21.60 -12.55
CA VAL A 146 20.74 20.72 -13.51
C VAL A 146 20.98 19.34 -12.94
N VAL A 147 20.94 18.34 -13.82
CA VAL A 147 21.58 17.05 -13.60
C VAL A 147 23.03 17.20 -14.03
N ALA A 148 23.93 17.19 -13.06
CA ALA A 148 25.37 17.30 -13.28
C ALA A 148 26.04 15.95 -13.03
N LEU A 149 26.86 15.52 -13.99
CA LEU A 149 27.78 14.39 -13.87
C LEU A 149 29.17 14.93 -13.53
N ILE A 150 29.76 14.41 -12.45
CA ILE A 150 31.07 14.81 -11.93
C ILE A 150 32.00 13.60 -11.97
N ASP A 151 33.24 13.78 -12.43
CA ASP A 151 34.28 12.73 -12.53
C ASP A 151 33.85 11.46 -13.28
N ASN A 152 32.87 11.60 -14.18
CA ASN A 152 32.18 10.51 -14.87
C ASN A 152 31.63 9.41 -13.92
N GLN A 153 31.43 9.72 -12.64
CA GLN A 153 31.08 8.76 -11.60
C GLN A 153 29.86 9.18 -10.79
N GLU A 154 29.65 10.47 -10.53
CA GLU A 154 28.58 10.93 -9.64
C GLU A 154 27.59 11.83 -10.37
N ALA A 155 26.32 11.41 -10.43
CA ALA A 155 25.22 12.23 -10.94
C ALA A 155 24.46 12.91 -9.78
N THR A 156 24.32 14.23 -9.83
CA THR A 156 23.67 15.02 -8.78
C THR A 156 22.71 16.07 -9.34
N LEU A 157 21.63 16.35 -8.59
CA LEU A 157 20.68 17.41 -8.90
C LEU A 157 20.96 18.64 -8.02
N LYS A 158 21.35 19.76 -8.63
CA LYS A 158 21.73 21.00 -7.93
C LYS A 158 21.38 22.24 -8.76
N ARG A 159 21.39 23.43 -8.14
CA ARG A 159 21.38 24.71 -8.88
C ARG A 159 22.77 24.99 -9.44
N TYR A 160 22.86 25.27 -10.73
CA TYR A 160 24.11 25.54 -11.44
C TYR A 160 24.50 27.00 -11.37
N TYR A 161 25.77 27.28 -11.07
CA TYR A 161 26.37 28.60 -11.21
C TYR A 161 27.76 28.48 -11.83
N ARG A 162 27.96 29.15 -12.96
CA ARG A 162 29.26 29.39 -13.57
C ARG A 162 29.81 30.70 -13.05
N GLU A 163 30.93 30.61 -12.35
CA GLU A 163 31.63 31.75 -11.77
C GLU A 163 33.04 31.85 -12.37
N ARG A 164 33.75 32.95 -12.08
CA ARG A 164 35.10 33.13 -12.62
C ARG A 164 36.02 32.05 -12.02
N GLY A 165 36.53 31.16 -12.87
CA GLY A 165 37.52 30.13 -12.52
C GLY A 165 36.97 28.85 -11.89
N HIS A 166 35.66 28.71 -11.70
CA HIS A 166 35.06 27.47 -11.18
C HIS A 166 33.55 27.39 -11.47
N ILE A 167 33.00 26.19 -11.30
CA ILE A 167 31.55 25.92 -11.31
C ILE A 167 31.12 25.60 -9.88
N ARG A 168 30.00 26.18 -9.44
CA ARG A 168 29.37 25.89 -8.15
C ARG A 168 28.03 25.20 -8.38
N LEU A 169 27.87 24.03 -7.78
CA LEU A 169 26.61 23.30 -7.70
C LEU A 169 26.02 23.51 -6.30
N GLN A 170 25.00 24.35 -6.25
CA GLN A 170 24.38 24.81 -5.01
C GLN A 170 23.22 23.88 -4.62
N PRO A 171 23.24 23.25 -3.43
CA PRO A 171 22.05 22.62 -2.88
C PRO A 171 21.01 23.68 -2.49
N ALA A 172 19.74 23.29 -2.57
CA ALA A 172 18.63 24.02 -1.98
C ALA A 172 18.19 23.31 -0.70
N ASN A 173 19.15 23.21 0.22
CA ASN A 173 18.98 22.77 1.59
C ASN A 173 20.16 23.33 2.37
N LYS A 174 19.87 24.11 3.42
CA LYS A 174 20.86 24.75 4.30
C LYS A 174 21.82 23.78 4.99
N ASP A 175 21.45 22.50 5.14
CA ASP A 175 22.26 21.48 5.81
C ASP A 175 23.36 20.90 4.90
N TYR A 176 23.42 21.32 3.63
CA TYR A 176 24.36 20.81 2.64
C TYR A 176 25.29 21.92 2.13
N ALA A 177 26.59 21.62 2.05
CA ALA A 177 27.58 22.53 1.48
C ALA A 177 27.53 22.54 -0.07
N PRO A 178 27.85 23.67 -0.72
CA PRO A 178 27.99 23.73 -2.18
C PRO A 178 29.13 22.84 -2.69
N ILE A 179 28.95 22.20 -3.84
CA ILE A 179 30.02 21.46 -4.52
C ILE A 179 30.74 22.41 -5.48
N ILE A 180 32.06 22.55 -5.30
CA ILE A 180 32.91 23.43 -6.11
C ILE A 180 33.74 22.58 -7.08
N ILE A 181 33.55 22.82 -8.38
CA ILE A 181 34.29 22.18 -9.47
C ILE A 181 35.30 23.19 -10.00
N LYS A 182 36.59 22.96 -9.72
CA LYS A 182 37.70 23.78 -10.21
C LYS A 182 38.07 23.39 -11.65
N ASN A 183 38.78 24.28 -12.34
CA ASN A 183 39.34 24.01 -13.66
C ASN A 183 40.17 22.71 -13.65
N GLY A 184 39.92 21.81 -14.60
CA GLY A 184 40.63 20.53 -14.74
C GLY A 184 39.91 19.30 -14.16
N ARG A 185 38.76 19.48 -13.51
CA ARG A 185 37.90 18.37 -13.07
C ARG A 185 36.83 18.05 -14.12
N ASP A 186 36.55 16.76 -14.34
CA ASP A 186 35.55 16.33 -15.31
C ASP A 186 34.13 16.71 -14.85
N PHE A 187 33.42 17.43 -15.71
CA PHE A 187 32.07 17.92 -15.44
C PHE A 187 31.25 17.95 -16.72
N ALA A 188 30.06 17.36 -16.67
CA ALA A 188 29.09 17.42 -17.75
C ALA A 188 27.69 17.72 -17.22
N ILE A 189 26.94 18.55 -17.95
CA ILE A 189 25.50 18.71 -17.72
C ILE A 189 24.80 17.66 -18.57
N GLN A 190 23.97 16.83 -17.95
CA GLN A 190 23.16 15.82 -18.64
C GLN A 190 21.74 16.31 -18.92
N GLY A 191 21.30 17.39 -18.28
CA GLY A 191 20.02 18.02 -18.56
C GLY A 191 19.60 19.07 -17.54
N ILE A 192 18.51 19.76 -17.85
CA ILE A 192 17.87 20.73 -16.95
C ILE A 192 16.59 20.15 -16.36
N ALA A 193 16.41 20.32 -15.05
CA ALA A 193 15.19 19.92 -14.37
C ALA A 193 14.10 20.98 -14.61
N LEU A 194 13.03 20.57 -15.27
CA LEU A 194 11.91 21.44 -15.65
C LEU A 194 10.88 21.56 -14.55
N SER A 195 10.45 20.42 -14.02
CA SER A 195 9.36 20.34 -13.05
C SER A 195 9.44 19.05 -12.24
N VAL A 196 8.89 19.09 -11.03
CA VAL A 196 8.56 17.87 -10.30
C VAL A 196 7.27 17.32 -10.87
N ILE A 197 7.32 16.09 -11.37
CA ILE A 197 6.14 15.31 -11.71
C ILE A 197 5.64 14.76 -10.39
N GLN A 198 4.60 15.40 -9.87
CA GLN A 198 3.69 14.67 -9.01
C GLN A 198 3.13 13.55 -9.88
N GLU A 199 3.31 12.31 -9.46
CA GLU A 199 2.52 11.22 -10.04
C GLU A 199 1.08 11.72 -10.06
N GLU A 200 0.52 11.89 -11.26
CA GLU A 200 -0.91 11.73 -11.39
C GLU A 200 -1.13 10.28 -11.00
N LYS A 201 -1.33 10.06 -9.69
CA LYS A 201 -2.11 8.92 -9.23
C LYS A 201 -3.26 8.86 -10.23
N PRO A 202 -3.51 7.70 -10.88
CA PRO A 202 -4.64 7.58 -11.79
C PRO A 202 -5.78 8.29 -11.10
N VAL A 203 -6.35 9.30 -11.76
CA VAL A 203 -7.36 10.17 -11.14
C VAL A 203 -8.38 9.21 -10.57
N ALA A 204 -8.22 8.92 -9.28
CA ALA A 204 -9.27 8.45 -8.43
C ALA A 204 -10.33 9.46 -8.77
N THR A 205 -11.46 8.99 -9.30
CA THR A 205 -12.64 9.82 -9.41
C THR A 205 -12.63 10.61 -8.12
N ALA A 206 -12.32 11.91 -8.20
CA ALA A 206 -11.97 12.65 -6.99
C ALA A 206 -13.13 12.33 -6.07
N LEU A 207 -12.85 11.60 -4.97
CA LEU A 207 -13.87 11.36 -3.99
C LEU A 207 -14.35 12.78 -3.70
N PRO A 208 -15.63 13.06 -4.03
CA PRO A 208 -16.12 14.42 -4.23
C PRO A 208 -15.55 15.23 -3.09
N GLU A 209 -14.88 16.37 -3.39
CA GLU A 209 -14.31 17.25 -2.37
C GLU A 209 -15.23 17.19 -1.18
N HIS A 210 -14.79 16.46 -0.15
CA HIS A 210 -15.70 16.13 0.92
C HIS A 210 -15.78 17.44 1.68
N LYS A 211 -16.82 18.24 1.37
CA LYS A 211 -17.54 18.98 2.39
C LYS A 211 -17.46 18.10 3.62
N ARG A 212 -17.02 18.65 4.76
CA ARG A 212 -17.06 18.02 6.08
C ARG A 212 -18.46 17.44 6.31
N THR A 213 -18.75 16.29 5.72
CA THR A 213 -19.92 15.48 6.00
C THR A 213 -19.48 14.73 7.22
N GLU A 214 -20.10 15.07 8.34
CA GLU A 214 -19.92 14.36 9.60
C GLU A 214 -19.89 12.87 9.31
N ILE A 215 -18.77 12.22 9.62
CA ILE A 215 -18.69 10.78 9.52
C ILE A 215 -19.57 10.26 10.65
N GLU A 216 -20.76 9.77 10.30
CA GLU A 216 -21.65 9.13 11.27
C GLU A 216 -20.93 7.94 11.90
N ARG A 217 -20.58 8.10 13.19
CA ARG A 217 -19.95 7.02 13.95
C ARG A 217 -20.98 5.94 14.26
N PHE A 218 -20.52 4.70 14.35
CA PHE A 218 -21.36 3.61 14.81
C PHE A 218 -21.85 3.90 16.23
N ALA A 219 -23.17 4.03 16.41
CA ALA A 219 -23.78 4.15 17.73
C ALA A 219 -23.47 2.93 18.63
N LYS A 220 -23.34 1.75 18.00
CA LYS A 220 -22.85 0.52 18.61
C LYS A 220 -21.94 -0.20 17.62
N LEU A 221 -20.82 -0.73 18.09
CA LEU A 221 -19.93 -1.50 17.23
C LEU A 221 -20.67 -2.67 16.55
N PRO A 222 -20.44 -2.90 15.24
CA PRO A 222 -21.02 -3.99 14.48
C PRO A 222 -20.32 -5.32 14.80
N LEU A 223 -20.45 -5.75 16.06
CA LEU A 223 -19.83 -6.97 16.56
C LEU A 223 -20.35 -8.19 15.79
N ASN A 224 -19.42 -9.08 15.47
CA ASN A 224 -19.60 -10.31 14.71
C ASN A 224 -20.17 -10.07 13.31
N GLN A 225 -19.67 -9.04 12.63
CA GLN A 225 -20.07 -8.70 11.27
C GLN A 225 -18.86 -8.52 10.35
N ILE A 226 -19.06 -8.89 9.08
CA ILE A 226 -18.20 -8.52 7.96
C ILE A 226 -18.91 -7.42 7.17
N ILE A 227 -18.28 -6.26 7.09
CA ILE A 227 -18.80 -5.06 6.44
C ILE A 227 -18.13 -4.93 5.07
N CYS A 228 -18.93 -4.92 4.02
CA CYS A 228 -18.41 -4.76 2.66
C CYS A 228 -18.19 -3.27 2.37
N GLY A 229 -16.94 -2.84 2.30
CA GLY A 229 -16.58 -1.46 2.11
C GLY A 229 -15.11 -1.15 2.40
N ASP A 230 -14.76 0.11 2.21
CA ASP A 230 -13.41 0.61 2.42
C ASP A 230 -13.00 0.59 3.90
N ALA A 231 -11.83 0.01 4.18
CA ALA A 231 -11.34 -0.18 5.53
C ALA A 231 -11.11 1.15 6.26
N VAL A 232 -10.61 2.19 5.58
CA VAL A 232 -10.39 3.51 6.18
C VAL A 232 -11.72 4.13 6.60
N ARG A 233 -12.72 4.10 5.72
CA ARG A 233 -14.08 4.60 6.03
C ARG A 233 -14.72 3.86 7.19
N ILE A 234 -14.67 2.54 7.18
CA ILE A 234 -15.25 1.71 8.24
C ILE A 234 -14.56 1.99 9.57
N MET A 235 -13.23 2.08 9.60
CA MET A 235 -12.51 2.44 10.82
C MET A 235 -12.86 3.86 11.28
N GLN A 236 -12.97 4.85 10.39
CA GLN A 236 -13.39 6.22 10.74
C GLN A 236 -14.75 6.28 11.46
N GLN A 237 -15.64 5.34 11.17
CA GLN A 237 -16.93 5.19 11.85
C GLN A 237 -16.81 4.51 13.23
N MET A 238 -15.73 3.78 13.50
CA MET A 238 -15.50 3.14 14.80
C MET A 238 -15.04 4.16 15.85
N PRO A 239 -15.50 4.03 17.12
CA PRO A 239 -14.95 4.79 18.24
C PRO A 239 -13.44 4.59 18.41
N GLU A 240 -12.78 5.54 19.07
CA GLU A 240 -11.38 5.39 19.48
C GLU A 240 -11.24 4.32 20.57
N ASP A 241 -10.05 3.74 20.71
CA ASP A 241 -9.75 2.77 21.78
C ASP A 241 -10.83 1.67 21.93
N SER A 242 -11.29 1.11 20.81
CA SER A 242 -12.41 0.18 20.77
C SER A 242 -12.02 -1.27 20.41
N ILE A 243 -10.85 -1.48 19.82
CA ILE A 243 -10.35 -2.78 19.34
C ILE A 243 -9.22 -3.31 20.23
N ASP A 244 -9.30 -4.59 20.62
CA ASP A 244 -8.29 -5.25 21.47
C ASP A 244 -7.13 -5.82 20.65
N LEU A 245 -7.45 -6.48 19.54
CA LEU A 245 -6.48 -7.13 18.67
C LEU A 245 -6.85 -6.90 17.20
N THR A 246 -5.86 -6.59 16.37
CA THR A 246 -5.96 -6.72 14.92
C THR A 246 -5.03 -7.84 14.46
N VAL A 247 -5.51 -8.76 13.63
CA VAL A 247 -4.66 -9.75 12.94
C VAL A 247 -5.04 -9.67 11.48
N THR A 248 -4.08 -9.35 10.61
CA THR A 248 -4.37 -9.11 9.21
C THR A 248 -3.16 -9.31 8.32
N SER A 249 -3.42 -9.51 7.03
CA SER A 249 -2.44 -9.47 5.95
C SER A 249 -2.96 -8.52 4.87
N PRO A 250 -2.39 -7.31 4.74
CA PRO A 250 -2.86 -6.33 3.76
C PRO A 250 -2.57 -6.78 2.32
N PRO A 251 -3.18 -6.12 1.32
CA PRO A 251 -2.60 -6.11 -0.01
C PRO A 251 -1.25 -5.36 0.01
N TYR A 252 -0.19 -5.95 -0.56
CA TYR A 252 1.13 -5.31 -0.70
C TYR A 252 1.75 -5.63 -2.06
N ASP A 253 2.64 -4.72 -2.50
CA ASP A 253 3.46 -4.81 -3.71
C ASP A 253 2.70 -5.18 -5.00
N GLU A 254 1.40 -4.87 -5.08
CA GLU A 254 0.55 -5.21 -6.24
C GLU A 254 0.63 -6.69 -6.68
N LEU A 255 1.02 -7.59 -5.76
CA LEU A 255 1.20 -9.02 -6.05
C LEU A 255 -0.07 -9.68 -6.60
N ARG A 256 -1.22 -9.03 -6.40
CA ARG A 256 -2.54 -9.44 -6.86
C ARG A 256 -3.28 -8.25 -7.46
N ASN A 257 -4.01 -8.49 -8.54
CA ASN A 257 -4.88 -7.49 -9.15
C ASN A 257 -6.19 -7.37 -8.34
N TYR A 258 -6.36 -6.27 -7.61
CA TYR A 258 -7.59 -5.95 -6.88
C TYR A 258 -8.47 -4.98 -7.67
N ASN A 259 -8.70 -5.21 -8.97
CA ASN A 259 -9.65 -4.45 -9.79
C ASN A 259 -9.48 -2.91 -9.76
N GLY A 260 -8.25 -2.41 -9.59
CA GLY A 260 -7.93 -0.98 -9.56
C GLY A 260 -8.20 -0.26 -8.23
N TYR A 261 -8.44 -1.00 -7.14
CA TYR A 261 -8.56 -0.40 -5.80
C TYR A 261 -7.20 0.08 -5.27
N ILE A 262 -7.19 1.24 -4.63
CA ILE A 262 -5.97 1.87 -4.06
C ILE A 262 -5.83 1.47 -2.59
N PHE A 263 -4.65 1.00 -2.22
CA PHE A 263 -4.31 0.70 -0.83
C PHE A 263 -3.79 1.95 -0.10
N ASP A 264 -4.65 2.60 0.70
CA ASP A 264 -4.28 3.76 1.53
C ASP A 264 -3.60 3.33 2.84
N PHE A 265 -2.36 2.84 2.72
CA PHE A 265 -1.57 2.36 3.86
C PHE A 265 -1.50 3.35 5.02
N GLU A 266 -1.25 4.64 4.72
CA GLU A 266 -1.13 5.67 5.74
C GLU A 266 -2.44 5.91 6.49
N GLY A 267 -3.55 6.03 5.76
CA GLY A 267 -4.88 6.18 6.35
C GLY A 267 -5.25 4.98 7.20
N ILE A 268 -4.86 3.77 6.78
CA ILE A 268 -5.06 2.52 7.53
C ILE A 268 -4.26 2.55 8.83
N ALA A 269 -2.95 2.80 8.78
CA ALA A 269 -2.10 2.80 9.96
C ALA A 269 -2.52 3.85 11.00
N LYS A 270 -2.88 5.07 10.56
CA LYS A 270 -3.40 6.15 11.41
C LYS A 270 -4.72 5.75 12.09
N ASN A 271 -5.64 5.14 11.35
CA ASN A 271 -6.92 4.71 11.90
C ASN A 271 -6.78 3.50 12.83
N LEU A 272 -5.90 2.53 12.50
CA LEU A 272 -5.58 1.42 13.38
C LEU A 272 -5.08 1.96 14.73
N PHE A 273 -4.14 2.90 14.75
CA PHE A 273 -3.67 3.49 16.01
C PHE A 273 -4.80 4.15 16.81
N ARG A 274 -5.70 4.87 16.14
CA ARG A 274 -6.84 5.52 16.78
C ARG A 274 -7.79 4.52 17.44
N ILE A 275 -8.17 3.45 16.73
CA ILE A 275 -9.17 2.48 17.21
C ILE A 275 -8.58 1.39 18.12
N THR A 276 -7.28 1.10 18.04
CA THR A 276 -6.64 0.13 18.94
C THR A 276 -6.64 0.68 20.35
N LYS A 277 -7.12 -0.10 21.32
CA LYS A 277 -7.10 0.23 22.75
C LYS A 277 -5.68 0.45 23.26
N LYS A 278 -5.52 1.26 24.31
CA LYS A 278 -4.29 1.25 25.13
C LYS A 278 -3.99 -0.17 25.63
N GLY A 279 -2.84 -0.69 25.23
CA GLY A 279 -2.36 -2.06 25.45
C GLY A 279 -2.93 -3.11 24.49
N GLY A 280 -3.67 -2.70 23.47
CA GLY A 280 -4.07 -3.54 22.34
C GLY A 280 -2.92 -3.75 21.35
N VAL A 281 -3.09 -4.75 20.49
CA VAL A 281 -2.05 -5.26 19.59
C VAL A 281 -2.54 -5.25 18.14
N VAL A 282 -1.63 -4.95 17.21
CA VAL A 282 -1.83 -5.14 15.77
C VAL A 282 -0.77 -6.10 15.28
N VAL A 283 -1.18 -7.25 14.76
CA VAL A 283 -0.34 -8.20 14.04
C VAL A 283 -0.49 -7.92 12.55
N TRP A 284 0.61 -7.53 11.93
CA TRP A 284 0.68 -7.13 10.52
C TRP A 284 1.55 -8.10 9.74
N VAL A 285 0.92 -8.96 8.94
CA VAL A 285 1.59 -10.02 8.17
C VAL A 285 1.89 -9.53 6.77
N VAL A 286 3.16 -9.31 6.44
CA VAL A 286 3.59 -8.68 5.19
C VAL A 286 4.92 -9.28 4.71
N GLY A 287 5.07 -9.41 3.39
CA GLY A 287 6.33 -9.77 2.75
C GLY A 287 6.84 -8.65 1.85
N ASP A 288 7.95 -8.92 1.19
CA ASP A 288 8.50 -8.06 0.14
C ASP A 288 8.49 -8.81 -1.18
N GLN A 289 8.24 -8.09 -2.27
CA GLN A 289 8.48 -8.59 -3.61
C GLN A 289 9.93 -8.31 -4.01
N THR A 290 10.50 -9.21 -4.82
CA THR A 290 11.75 -8.93 -5.55
C THR A 290 11.40 -8.52 -6.97
N ILE A 291 11.77 -7.30 -7.36
CA ILE A 291 11.59 -6.75 -8.70
C ILE A 291 12.98 -6.55 -9.31
N LYS A 292 13.31 -7.32 -10.35
CA LYS A 292 14.60 -7.24 -11.06
C LYS A 292 15.84 -7.35 -10.14
N GLY A 293 15.73 -8.16 -9.09
CA GLY A 293 16.82 -8.38 -8.13
C GLY A 293 16.87 -7.38 -6.97
N ASP A 294 16.01 -6.36 -6.96
CA ASP A 294 15.84 -5.43 -5.82
C ASP A 294 14.61 -5.84 -4.99
N GLU A 295 14.76 -5.93 -3.67
CA GLU A 295 13.61 -6.13 -2.78
C GLU A 295 12.93 -4.79 -2.51
N THR A 296 11.60 -4.77 -2.56
CA THR A 296 10.80 -3.53 -2.41
C THR A 296 11.01 -2.82 -1.07
N GLY A 297 11.42 -3.54 -0.02
CA GLY A 297 11.56 -3.03 1.35
C GLY A 297 10.25 -2.48 1.92
N THR A 298 9.11 -2.90 1.36
CA THR A 298 7.76 -2.49 1.75
C THR A 298 7.45 -2.89 3.19
N SER A 299 7.88 -4.08 3.62
CA SER A 299 7.72 -4.58 4.98
C SER A 299 8.34 -3.62 6.02
N PHE A 300 9.59 -3.20 5.81
CA PHE A 300 10.29 -2.27 6.68
C PHE A 300 9.70 -0.86 6.64
N ARG A 301 9.31 -0.38 5.45
CA ARG A 301 8.65 0.92 5.31
C ARG A 301 7.35 0.97 6.12
N HIS A 302 6.55 -0.09 6.04
CA HIS A 302 5.34 -0.22 6.85
C HIS A 302 5.67 -0.21 8.34
N ALA A 303 6.64 -1.02 8.77
CA ALA A 303 6.99 -1.11 10.18
C ALA A 303 7.51 0.20 10.78
N LEU A 304 8.35 0.93 10.04
CA LEU A 304 8.83 2.24 10.46
C LEU A 304 7.71 3.28 10.51
N TYR A 305 6.77 3.25 9.57
CA TYR A 305 5.63 4.15 9.58
C TYR A 305 4.67 3.89 10.75
N PHE A 306 4.37 2.64 11.09
CA PHE A 306 3.59 2.31 12.28
C PHE A 306 4.22 2.90 13.56
N LYS A 307 5.57 2.88 13.65
CA LYS A 307 6.28 3.56 14.75
C LYS A 307 6.12 5.07 14.71
N GLN A 308 6.20 5.70 13.54
CA GLN A 308 5.97 7.15 13.38
C GLN A 308 4.56 7.57 13.79
N VAL A 309 3.55 6.73 13.52
CA VAL A 309 2.16 6.96 13.96
C VAL A 309 2.00 6.88 15.47
N GLY A 310 2.88 6.14 16.16
CA GLY A 310 2.93 6.06 17.63
C GLY A 310 2.83 4.66 18.21
N PHE A 311 2.79 3.60 17.39
CA PHE A 311 2.87 2.24 17.90
C PHE A 311 4.29 1.89 18.37
N ASN A 312 4.40 1.03 19.38
CA ASN A 312 5.64 0.31 19.67
C ASN A 312 5.72 -0.93 18.77
N LEU A 313 6.84 -1.12 18.06
CA LEU A 313 7.17 -2.41 17.47
C LEU A 313 7.61 -3.34 18.61
N PHE A 314 6.68 -4.18 19.09
CA PHE A 314 6.83 -5.00 20.29
C PHE A 314 7.58 -6.31 20.02
N ASP A 315 7.31 -6.94 18.88
CA ASP A 315 8.02 -8.13 18.43
C ASP A 315 8.11 -8.13 16.90
N THR A 316 9.21 -8.66 16.36
CA THR A 316 9.38 -8.93 14.94
C THR A 316 9.48 -10.43 14.80
N MET A 317 8.45 -11.03 14.22
CA MET A 317 8.33 -12.48 14.09
C MET A 317 8.41 -12.88 12.62
N ILE A 318 8.80 -14.13 12.37
CA ILE A 318 8.94 -14.70 11.03
C ILE A 318 7.88 -15.77 10.84
N TYR A 319 7.07 -15.64 9.78
CA TYR A 319 6.23 -16.71 9.28
C TYR A 319 7.01 -17.51 8.23
N LEU A 320 7.49 -18.70 8.59
CA LEU A 320 8.19 -19.63 7.70
C LEU A 320 7.21 -20.52 6.92
N LYS A 321 7.43 -20.65 5.62
CA LYS A 321 6.52 -21.27 4.62
C LYS A 321 7.18 -22.46 3.89
N PRO A 322 7.36 -23.63 4.52
CA PRO A 322 7.98 -24.80 3.88
C PRO A 322 7.03 -25.52 2.90
N PRO A 323 7.56 -26.34 1.95
CA PRO A 323 8.98 -26.55 1.64
C PRO A 323 9.48 -25.66 0.48
N ARG A 324 8.60 -24.89 -0.16
CA ARG A 324 8.92 -23.99 -1.28
C ARG A 324 8.00 -22.77 -1.25
N GLY A 325 8.59 -21.57 -1.18
CA GLY A 325 7.90 -20.34 -1.53
C GLY A 325 7.87 -20.10 -3.04
N ALA A 326 7.57 -18.86 -3.46
CA ALA A 326 7.59 -18.49 -4.88
C ALA A 326 9.01 -18.65 -5.46
N VAL A 327 9.13 -19.25 -6.65
CA VAL A 327 10.41 -19.39 -7.34
C VAL A 327 10.86 -17.99 -7.74
N GLY A 328 11.82 -17.43 -7.01
CA GLY A 328 12.41 -16.12 -7.31
C GLY A 328 13.33 -16.17 -8.53
N ASN A 329 14.24 -15.22 -8.61
CA ASN A 329 15.33 -15.28 -9.59
C ASN A 329 16.38 -16.34 -9.16
N ASN A 330 17.16 -16.87 -10.11
CA ASN A 330 18.24 -17.82 -9.81
C ASN A 330 19.49 -17.17 -9.19
N ASN A 331 19.44 -15.86 -8.91
CA ASN A 331 20.55 -15.08 -8.37
C ASN A 331 20.45 -14.89 -6.84
N THR A 332 19.36 -15.35 -6.21
CA THR A 332 19.07 -15.15 -4.78
C THR A 332 18.55 -16.45 -4.14
N TYR A 333 18.63 -16.54 -2.81
CA TYR A 333 17.99 -17.63 -2.08
C TYR A 333 16.48 -17.59 -2.25
N TRP A 334 15.83 -18.75 -2.16
CA TRP A 334 14.37 -18.81 -2.26
C TRP A 334 13.71 -18.07 -1.11
N GLN A 335 12.78 -17.17 -1.46
CA GLN A 335 11.95 -16.49 -0.48
C GLN A 335 10.99 -17.49 0.15
N THR A 336 11.15 -17.77 1.44
CA THR A 336 10.41 -18.81 2.18
C THR A 336 9.73 -18.26 3.42
N PHE A 337 9.71 -16.94 3.61
CA PHE A 337 9.08 -16.36 4.77
C PHE A 337 8.35 -15.05 4.49
N GLU A 338 7.53 -14.65 5.44
CA GLU A 338 6.93 -13.31 5.57
C GLU A 338 7.18 -12.79 6.98
N TYR A 339 7.14 -11.48 7.15
CA TYR A 339 7.20 -10.86 8.48
C TYR A 339 5.82 -10.86 9.12
N MET A 340 5.77 -11.12 10.42
CA MET A 340 4.62 -10.84 11.27
C MET A 340 5.06 -9.79 12.29
N PHE A 341 4.86 -8.52 11.97
CA PHE A 341 5.18 -7.45 12.89
C PHE A 341 4.09 -7.35 13.96
N VAL A 342 4.49 -7.39 15.23
CA VAL A 342 3.59 -7.22 16.37
C VAL A 342 3.75 -5.80 16.90
N PHE A 343 2.79 -4.94 16.56
CA PHE A 343 2.71 -3.58 17.07
C PHE A 343 1.82 -3.51 18.30
N SER A 344 2.11 -2.59 19.22
CA SER A 344 1.28 -2.38 20.41
C SER A 344 1.14 -0.89 20.74
N LYS A 345 -0.07 -0.51 21.18
CA LYS A 345 -0.33 0.86 21.63
C LYS A 345 0.03 0.98 23.10
N GLY A 346 1.28 1.36 23.38
CA GLY A 346 1.85 1.29 24.72
C GLY A 346 2.33 -0.13 25.07
N LYS A 347 2.17 -0.56 26.32
CA LYS A 347 2.54 -1.92 26.76
C LYS A 347 1.38 -2.89 26.54
N PRO A 348 1.56 -4.04 25.87
CA PRO A 348 0.49 -5.03 25.69
C PRO A 348 -0.16 -5.45 27.02
N LYS A 349 -1.50 -5.46 27.06
CA LYS A 349 -2.28 -5.89 28.23
C LYS A 349 -2.44 -7.40 28.33
N THR A 350 -2.36 -8.09 27.19
CA THR A 350 -2.51 -9.54 27.09
C THR A 350 -1.27 -10.13 26.44
N ILE A 351 -0.62 -11.06 27.14
CA ILE A 351 0.59 -11.76 26.69
C ILE A 351 0.46 -13.23 27.13
N ASN A 352 -0.09 -14.07 26.26
CA ASN A 352 -0.34 -15.50 26.50
C ASN A 352 0.59 -16.34 25.61
N LEU A 353 1.91 -16.27 25.88
CA LEU A 353 2.91 -16.90 25.02
C LEU A 353 2.73 -18.42 24.96
N ILE A 354 2.67 -18.95 23.73
CA ILE A 354 2.54 -20.38 23.47
C ILE A 354 3.79 -21.11 23.97
N LYS A 355 3.58 -22.24 24.66
CA LYS A 355 4.63 -23.10 25.23
C LYS A 355 4.49 -24.52 24.70
N ASP A 356 4.99 -24.77 23.50
CA ASP A 356 4.93 -26.06 22.81
C ASP A 356 6.27 -26.50 22.23
N ARG A 357 7.34 -25.72 22.44
CA ARG A 357 8.69 -26.11 22.02
C ARG A 357 9.23 -27.12 23.03
N GLU A 358 9.46 -28.34 22.61
CA GLU A 358 10.09 -29.36 23.47
C GLU A 358 11.50 -28.91 23.88
N ASN A 359 11.77 -28.93 25.18
CA ASN A 359 13.09 -28.63 25.72
C ASN A 359 13.98 -29.88 25.62
N LYS A 360 15.29 -29.67 25.49
CA LYS A 360 16.26 -30.78 25.43
C LYS A 360 16.22 -31.66 26.69
N ASP A 361 16.02 -31.03 27.83
CA ASP A 361 15.97 -31.68 29.14
C ASP A 361 14.78 -31.15 29.96
N GLU A 362 14.24 -32.02 30.80
CA GLU A 362 13.26 -31.67 31.84
C GLU A 362 13.93 -31.84 33.22
N ARG A 363 13.88 -30.79 34.05
CA ARG A 363 14.51 -30.80 35.38
C ARG A 363 13.63 -30.10 36.38
N LYS A 364 13.49 -30.67 37.58
CA LYS A 364 12.93 -29.94 38.72
C LYS A 364 13.89 -28.84 39.17
N GLY A 365 13.34 -27.73 39.67
CA GLY A 365 14.16 -26.66 40.22
C GLY A 365 15.05 -27.16 41.35
N ASP A 366 16.22 -26.54 41.51
CA ASP A 366 17.16 -26.86 42.59
C ASP A 366 17.53 -25.62 43.39
N THR A 367 17.98 -25.87 44.62
CA THR A 367 18.51 -24.83 45.50
C THR A 367 20.04 -24.97 45.56
N GLY A 368 20.74 -23.88 45.33
CA GLY A 368 22.20 -23.80 45.42
C GLY A 368 22.65 -22.67 46.32
N THR A 369 23.95 -22.58 46.57
CA THR A 369 24.56 -21.40 47.20
C THR A 369 25.67 -20.87 46.30
N LYS A 370 25.80 -19.55 46.22
CA LYS A 370 26.91 -18.86 45.56
C LYS A 370 27.63 -18.01 46.60
N ARG A 371 28.93 -18.21 46.76
CA ARG A 371 29.76 -17.37 47.63
C ARG A 371 30.04 -16.05 46.92
N MET A 372 29.75 -14.95 47.60
CA MET A 372 29.96 -13.58 47.13
C MET A 372 31.40 -13.14 47.46
N TYR A 373 31.84 -12.04 46.86
CA TYR A 373 33.20 -11.52 47.03
C TYR A 373 33.53 -11.14 48.49
N ASP A 374 32.53 -10.74 49.26
CA ASP A 374 32.62 -10.44 50.70
C ASP A 374 32.58 -11.70 51.60
N GLY A 375 32.59 -12.89 51.01
CA GLY A 375 32.55 -14.17 51.71
C GLY A 375 31.16 -14.64 52.11
N THR A 376 30.09 -13.84 51.92
CA THR A 376 28.71 -14.23 52.24
C THR A 376 28.18 -15.30 51.28
N LEU A 377 27.26 -16.15 51.74
CA LEU A 377 26.61 -17.18 50.91
C LEU A 377 25.22 -16.70 50.45
N LEU A 378 25.07 -16.44 49.17
CA LEU A 378 23.78 -16.17 48.55
C LEU A 378 23.07 -17.49 48.25
N LYS A 379 21.91 -17.73 48.90
CA LYS A 379 21.01 -18.83 48.52
C LYS A 379 20.38 -18.53 47.16
N LEU A 380 20.54 -19.45 46.23
CA LEU A 380 19.96 -19.39 44.89
C LEU A 380 18.84 -20.42 44.80
N ASN A 381 17.66 -19.98 44.40
CA ASN A 381 16.59 -20.88 43.95
C ASN A 381 16.54 -20.81 42.43
N ARG A 382 16.92 -21.88 41.76
CA ARG A 382 16.86 -21.97 40.29
C ARG A 382 15.58 -22.67 39.91
N ALA A 383 14.81 -22.04 39.03
CA ALA A 383 13.63 -22.67 38.46
C ALA A 383 14.04 -23.85 37.58
N GLY A 384 13.22 -24.90 37.58
CA GLY A 384 13.38 -26.05 36.69
C GLY A 384 12.96 -25.74 35.25
N TYR A 385 13.16 -26.71 34.36
CA TYR A 385 12.67 -26.68 32.99
C TYR A 385 11.53 -27.70 32.85
N ALA A 386 10.35 -27.25 32.45
CA ALA A 386 9.25 -28.15 32.06
C ALA A 386 9.56 -28.82 30.71
N LYS A 387 8.89 -29.93 30.39
CA LYS A 387 8.98 -30.58 29.08
C LYS A 387 8.81 -29.61 27.89
N TYR A 388 7.82 -28.72 27.96
CA TYR A 388 7.55 -27.72 26.90
C TYR A 388 7.90 -26.30 27.35
N GLY A 389 8.79 -25.66 26.59
CA GLY A 389 9.19 -24.27 26.71
C GLY A 389 8.44 -23.36 25.75
N ARG A 390 8.69 -22.05 25.89
CA ARG A 390 8.13 -21.00 25.02
C ARG A 390 8.52 -21.26 23.55
N ARG A 391 7.54 -21.16 22.64
CA ARG A 391 7.78 -21.14 21.20
C ARG A 391 8.70 -19.99 20.81
N THR A 392 9.57 -20.20 19.82
CA THR A 392 10.39 -19.14 19.24
C THR A 392 9.52 -18.15 18.45
N ASN A 393 10.11 -17.02 18.04
CA ASN A 393 9.46 -16.01 17.19
C ASN A 393 9.55 -16.34 15.69
N VAL A 394 9.97 -17.55 15.33
CA VAL A 394 9.89 -18.10 13.97
C VAL A 394 8.83 -19.18 13.99
N TRP A 395 7.70 -18.94 13.33
CA TRP A 395 6.56 -19.84 13.30
C TRP A 395 6.43 -20.49 11.93
N GLU A 396 6.32 -21.80 11.92
CA GLU A 396 6.24 -22.60 10.71
C GLU A 396 4.80 -23.05 10.47
N TYR A 397 4.24 -22.70 9.30
CA TYR A 397 2.94 -23.21 8.89
C TYR A 397 2.95 -23.57 7.40
N LEU A 398 2.47 -24.79 7.12
CA LEU A 398 2.33 -25.30 5.77
C LEU A 398 1.33 -24.46 4.96
N ILE A 399 1.67 -24.25 3.69
CA ILE A 399 0.86 -23.50 2.73
C ILE A 399 0.18 -24.42 1.72
N GLY A 400 -0.93 -23.95 1.15
CA GLY A 400 -1.62 -24.62 0.05
C GLY A 400 -2.84 -25.43 0.47
N LYS A 401 -3.46 -26.07 -0.53
CA LYS A 401 -4.74 -26.76 -0.39
C LYS A 401 -4.64 -27.92 0.59
N GLY A 402 -5.46 -27.89 1.63
CA GLY A 402 -5.48 -28.89 2.72
C GLY A 402 -4.59 -28.52 3.92
N HIS A 403 -3.82 -27.43 3.84
CA HIS A 403 -2.95 -26.99 4.93
C HIS A 403 -3.33 -25.62 5.49
N SER A 404 -3.60 -24.64 4.62
CA SER A 404 -3.86 -23.25 5.05
C SER A 404 -5.24 -23.05 5.65
N ALA A 405 -6.22 -23.83 5.22
CA ALA A 405 -7.59 -23.80 5.72
C ALA A 405 -8.22 -25.19 5.73
N SER A 406 -9.11 -25.42 6.70
CA SER A 406 -9.80 -26.69 6.90
C SER A 406 -11.04 -26.87 6.02
N ASP A 407 -11.54 -25.80 5.39
CA ASP A 407 -12.69 -25.82 4.50
C ASP A 407 -12.32 -25.45 3.04
N LYS A 408 -13.12 -25.94 2.08
CA LYS A 408 -12.88 -25.68 0.64
C LYS A 408 -13.23 -24.25 0.23
N ILE A 409 -14.15 -23.60 0.94
CA ILE A 409 -14.67 -22.25 0.63
C ILE A 409 -13.55 -21.22 0.73
N ALA A 410 -12.65 -21.37 1.71
CA ALA A 410 -11.48 -20.50 1.87
C ALA A 410 -10.65 -20.36 0.59
N TYR A 411 -10.52 -21.43 -0.20
CA TYR A 411 -9.70 -21.46 -1.42
C TYR A 411 -10.40 -20.88 -2.65
N GLU A 412 -11.65 -20.41 -2.52
CA GLU A 412 -12.28 -19.53 -3.52
C GLU A 412 -11.59 -18.14 -3.54
N HIS A 413 -10.86 -17.78 -2.47
CA HIS A 413 -10.02 -16.59 -2.43
C HIS A 413 -8.57 -16.88 -2.86
N PRO A 414 -7.93 -16.04 -3.68
CA PRO A 414 -6.62 -16.33 -4.30
C PRO A 414 -5.41 -16.21 -3.37
N ALA A 415 -5.57 -15.57 -2.21
CA ALA A 415 -4.50 -15.32 -1.25
C ALA A 415 -5.03 -15.44 0.18
N ILE A 416 -4.86 -16.59 0.81
CA ILE A 416 -5.25 -16.83 2.20
C ILE A 416 -4.00 -17.06 3.04
N PHE A 417 -3.95 -16.47 4.23
CA PHE A 417 -2.97 -16.88 5.23
C PHE A 417 -3.55 -18.01 6.13
N PRO A 418 -2.71 -18.82 6.80
CA PRO A 418 -3.17 -20.01 7.50
C PRO A 418 -4.11 -19.75 8.69
N GLU A 419 -5.12 -20.61 8.87
CA GLU A 419 -5.99 -20.63 10.06
C GLU A 419 -5.18 -20.71 11.35
N LYS A 420 -4.16 -21.57 11.37
CA LYS A 420 -3.33 -21.78 12.55
C LYS A 420 -2.54 -20.52 12.94
N LEU A 421 -2.06 -19.76 11.95
CA LEU A 421 -1.37 -18.48 12.17
C LEU A 421 -2.30 -17.48 12.85
N ALA A 422 -3.53 -17.30 12.34
CA ALA A 422 -4.52 -16.42 12.96
C ALA A 422 -4.88 -16.89 14.37
N GLN A 423 -5.16 -18.19 14.55
CA GLN A 423 -5.52 -18.77 15.84
C GLN A 423 -4.43 -18.51 16.88
N ASP A 424 -3.18 -18.79 16.56
CA ASP A 424 -2.07 -18.68 17.51
C ASP A 424 -1.82 -17.21 17.92
N HIS A 425 -2.01 -16.25 17.00
CA HIS A 425 -1.99 -14.82 17.36
C HIS A 425 -3.20 -14.39 18.19
N ILE A 426 -4.40 -14.85 17.86
CA ILE A 426 -5.61 -14.58 18.66
C ILE A 426 -5.44 -15.10 20.08
N LEU A 427 -4.90 -16.31 20.26
CA LEU A 427 -4.65 -16.88 21.58
C LEU A 427 -3.56 -16.12 22.33
N SER A 428 -2.48 -15.73 21.64
CA SER A 428 -1.32 -15.05 22.24
C SER A 428 -1.64 -13.63 22.74
N TRP A 429 -2.43 -12.88 21.97
CA TRP A 429 -2.55 -11.43 22.16
C TRP A 429 -3.95 -10.95 22.57
N SER A 430 -4.92 -11.85 22.77
CA SER A 430 -6.28 -11.51 23.23
C SER A 430 -6.81 -12.49 24.28
N LYS A 431 -7.90 -12.13 24.96
CA LYS A 431 -8.67 -12.96 25.90
C LYS A 431 -10.04 -13.31 25.31
N LYS A 432 -10.71 -14.31 25.89
CA LYS A 432 -12.09 -14.64 25.51
C LYS A 432 -12.97 -13.39 25.69
N GLY A 433 -13.83 -13.12 24.71
CA GLY A 433 -14.71 -11.95 24.68
C GLY A 433 -14.09 -10.66 24.12
N ASP A 434 -12.78 -10.60 23.92
CA ASP A 434 -12.10 -9.47 23.27
C ASP A 434 -12.55 -9.32 21.80
N ILE A 435 -12.39 -8.12 21.25
CA ILE A 435 -12.75 -7.79 19.87
C ILE A 435 -11.52 -7.91 18.97
N VAL A 436 -11.58 -8.85 18.03
CA VAL A 436 -10.58 -9.06 16.98
C VAL A 436 -11.03 -8.37 15.70
N PHE A 437 -10.21 -7.48 15.16
CA PHE A 437 -10.48 -6.76 13.92
C PHE A 437 -9.60 -7.26 12.78
N ASP A 438 -10.16 -7.33 11.57
CA ASP A 438 -9.39 -7.52 10.35
C ASP A 438 -9.86 -6.50 9.29
N PRO A 439 -9.01 -5.51 8.92
CA PRO A 439 -9.35 -4.55 7.88
C PRO A 439 -9.37 -5.14 6.45
N PHE A 440 -8.78 -6.32 6.23
CA PHE A 440 -8.67 -7.00 4.94
C PHE A 440 -9.16 -8.45 5.07
N MET A 441 -10.45 -8.59 5.38
CA MET A 441 -11.03 -9.86 5.82
C MET A 441 -10.84 -11.00 4.80
N GLY A 442 -10.75 -10.70 3.50
CA GLY A 442 -10.44 -11.68 2.46
C GLY A 442 -11.41 -12.88 2.51
N SER A 443 -10.89 -14.08 2.77
CA SER A 443 -11.69 -15.31 2.90
C SER A 443 -12.32 -15.53 4.29
N GLY A 444 -12.18 -14.60 5.23
CA GLY A 444 -12.78 -14.70 6.56
C GLY A 444 -11.96 -15.49 7.59
N THR A 445 -10.67 -15.75 7.37
CA THR A 445 -9.83 -16.57 8.27
C THR A 445 -9.79 -16.00 9.69
N THR A 446 -9.57 -14.69 9.85
CA THR A 446 -9.50 -14.05 11.17
C THR A 446 -10.82 -14.18 11.93
N ALA A 447 -11.95 -13.93 11.25
CA ALA A 447 -13.27 -14.06 11.85
C ALA A 447 -13.60 -15.50 12.26
N LYS A 448 -13.34 -16.48 11.37
CA LYS A 448 -13.51 -17.91 11.68
C LYS A 448 -12.72 -18.30 12.94
N MET A 449 -11.45 -17.90 13.01
CA MET A 449 -10.61 -18.22 14.16
C MET A 449 -11.02 -17.44 15.42
N ALA A 450 -11.53 -16.21 15.30
CA ALA A 450 -12.08 -15.48 16.43
C ALA A 450 -13.29 -16.23 17.03
N ILE A 451 -14.23 -16.67 16.19
CA ILE A 451 -15.42 -17.44 16.60
C ILE A 451 -15.00 -18.73 17.34
N LEU A 452 -14.18 -19.57 16.71
CA LEU A 452 -13.74 -20.85 17.29
C LEU A 452 -12.98 -20.69 18.61
N ASN A 453 -12.35 -19.53 18.83
CA ASN A 453 -11.64 -19.22 20.05
C ASN A 453 -12.44 -18.31 21.01
N ASN A 454 -13.76 -18.15 20.84
CA ASN A 454 -14.64 -17.37 21.73
C ASN A 454 -14.24 -15.88 21.84
N ARG A 455 -13.85 -15.26 20.73
CA ARG A 455 -13.67 -13.81 20.59
C ARG A 455 -14.79 -13.23 19.74
N LYS A 456 -15.07 -11.95 19.95
CA LYS A 456 -15.92 -11.18 19.03
C LYS A 456 -15.06 -10.77 17.84
N TYR A 457 -15.66 -10.56 16.68
CA TYR A 457 -14.92 -10.08 15.52
C TYR A 457 -15.59 -8.88 14.85
N ILE A 458 -14.81 -8.08 14.13
CA ILE A 458 -15.31 -7.13 13.15
C ILE A 458 -14.42 -7.26 11.92
N GLY A 459 -15.00 -7.26 10.73
CA GLY A 459 -14.26 -7.30 9.48
C GLY A 459 -14.65 -6.22 8.51
N SER A 460 -13.67 -5.75 7.73
CA SER A 460 -13.96 -5.05 6.48
C SER A 460 -13.35 -5.79 5.30
N GLU A 461 -14.04 -5.74 4.16
CA GLU A 461 -13.54 -6.24 2.89
C GLU A 461 -14.09 -5.38 1.76
N LEU A 462 -13.23 -4.92 0.87
CA LEU A 462 -13.61 -4.02 -0.21
C LEU A 462 -14.30 -4.77 -1.35
N SER A 463 -13.83 -5.98 -1.64
CA SER A 463 -14.39 -6.83 -2.67
C SER A 463 -15.69 -7.47 -2.18
N ARG A 464 -16.80 -7.13 -2.84
CA ARG A 464 -18.11 -7.74 -2.52
C ARG A 464 -18.08 -9.26 -2.64
N GLU A 465 -17.37 -9.80 -3.64
CA GLU A 465 -17.22 -11.25 -3.83
C GLU A 465 -16.53 -11.91 -2.63
N TYR A 466 -15.43 -11.35 -2.15
CA TYR A 466 -14.68 -11.89 -1.01
C TYR A 466 -15.47 -11.75 0.29
N CYS A 467 -16.23 -10.68 0.42
CA CYS A 467 -17.23 -10.50 1.46
C CYS A 467 -18.22 -11.67 1.54
N GLU A 468 -18.76 -12.11 0.40
CA GLU A 468 -19.69 -13.25 0.35
C GLU A 468 -18.99 -14.58 0.65
N ILE A 469 -17.76 -14.79 0.17
CA ILE A 469 -16.93 -15.97 0.52
C ILE A 469 -16.76 -16.05 2.04
N ALA A 470 -16.35 -14.95 2.67
CA ALA A 470 -16.09 -14.88 4.10
C ALA A 470 -17.36 -15.10 4.93
N LYS A 471 -18.51 -14.52 4.53
CA LYS A 471 -19.81 -14.75 5.20
C LYS A 471 -20.24 -16.21 5.09
N LYS A 472 -20.22 -16.79 3.88
CA LYS A 472 -20.56 -18.19 3.63
C LYS A 472 -19.71 -19.12 4.50
N ARG A 473 -18.42 -18.84 4.64
CA ARG A 473 -17.50 -19.61 5.48
C ARG A 473 -17.83 -19.54 6.97
N ILE A 474 -18.33 -18.39 7.45
CA ILE A 474 -18.75 -18.20 8.83
C ILE A 474 -20.11 -18.84 9.11
N GLU A 475 -21.05 -18.78 8.17
CA GLU A 475 -22.38 -19.40 8.28
C GLU A 475 -22.33 -20.93 8.38
N CYS A 476 -21.21 -21.56 7.96
CA CYS A 476 -20.99 -23.01 8.06
C CYS A 476 -20.33 -23.46 9.39
N LEU A 477 -20.09 -22.56 10.35
CA LEU A 477 -19.54 -22.87 11.68
C LEU A 477 -20.65 -23.13 12.69
#